data_AF-A0A8W8I346-F1
#
_entry.id   AF-A0A8W8I346-F1
#
_cell.length_a   1.000
_cell.length_b   1.000
_cell.length_c   1.000
_cell.angle_alpha   90.00
_cell.angle_beta   90.00
_cell.angle_gamma   90.00
#
_symmetry.space_group_name_H-M   'P 1'
#
loop_
_entity.id
_entity.type
_entity.pdbx_description
1 polymer ?
#
loop_
_entity_poly.entity_id
_entity_poly.type
_entity_poly.pdbx_seq_one_letter_code
_entity_poly.pdbx_strand_id
1 'polypeptide(L)'
;MSDEEQLLKENGTVNINAIHLWKLLHDVINSEEHVRAYREYLELYLKIKCANKTERHYFSGSRGEGFQFSFSDIDILHSLIKDHVAIDTMHKECNVIAIQNKFQPGYCVLLYIRRSGSTVLSYDCIERSTFLEERKSVSKNGRSDEYFHGPCNSLKYPNALDRCSAFPIHPDFSNKFLQSFSTKFWNNVKSKVINESVGVMHCVAKGPEMGDDYGIQWLISFSVLEQHIVHSLNHVQFCCYGLMKILLHSKIDSCAETHDTLSSYHIKTTLFHVLEDIHPHFWIPQNIFYCLRVCITRLLLFVMKGYCPNYFKPECNLLLKLKIKEKRGEIVKKLQRLLKFEILDLCFSTSLYSNKRLFISKQLRANLTDDGCKKSIACVLDVIKDLSDMPPNFFSFSGLYSALLTMTGYEYEYYECIDCILMIFHLLQLEKDDLKTVFLRHVFLLLMRRIGVIMYDNFLISRRKDYLLSAEVAFMLVQKVGASGAVYLATLWFCLGKYTRSISLLFAVVFKIAYSTENAHSEFLKSDCDFMRCLSLAYPHRIILYISSNFFPKDLKEDVQNGVVDFMMFDSSYIFFLLFLCYFELNEIKN
;
A
#
# COMPACT_ATOMS: atom_id res chain seq x y z
N MET A 1 -8.73 -11.79 34.80
CA MET A 1 -9.91 -11.47 33.98
C MET A 1 -9.98 -9.97 33.91
N SER A 2 -9.90 -9.39 32.71
CA SER A 2 -9.97 -7.93 32.53
C SER A 2 -11.42 -7.47 32.49
N ASP A 3 -11.67 -6.20 32.81
CA ASP A 3 -13.00 -5.58 32.83
C ASP A 3 -13.75 -5.69 31.47
N GLU A 4 -13.02 -5.94 30.38
CA GLU A 4 -13.57 -6.24 29.04
C GLU A 4 -14.23 -7.62 28.92
N GLU A 5 -13.75 -8.64 29.65
CA GLU A 5 -14.40 -9.97 29.70
C GLU A 5 -15.74 -9.92 30.43
N GLN A 6 -15.93 -8.92 31.31
CA GLN A 6 -17.15 -8.71 32.08
C GLN A 6 -18.19 -7.93 31.25
N LEU A 7 -17.74 -6.92 30.49
CA LEU A 7 -18.58 -6.15 29.55
C LEU A 7 -19.14 -6.98 28.39
N LEU A 8 -18.46 -8.04 27.97
CA LEU A 8 -18.94 -9.01 26.96
C LEU A 8 -19.96 -10.01 27.51
N LYS A 9 -20.02 -10.22 28.84
CA LYS A 9 -21.01 -11.09 29.47
C LYS A 9 -22.31 -10.35 29.82
N GLU A 10 -22.25 -9.05 30.07
CA GLU A 10 -23.42 -8.24 30.45
C GLU A 10 -24.31 -7.82 29.25
N ASN A 11 -23.75 -7.79 28.03
CA ASN A 11 -24.54 -7.60 26.81
C ASN A 11 -24.84 -8.96 26.17
N GLY A 12 -26.10 -9.42 26.30
CA GLY A 12 -26.61 -10.74 25.90
C GLY A 12 -25.86 -11.46 24.78
N THR A 13 -25.49 -12.72 25.05
CA THR A 13 -24.82 -13.70 24.18
C THR A 13 -24.89 -13.40 22.68
N VAL A 14 -23.93 -12.63 22.18
CA VAL A 14 -23.71 -12.51 20.73
C VAL A 14 -23.21 -13.86 20.24
N ASN A 15 -24.00 -14.55 19.41
CA ASN A 15 -23.61 -15.83 18.83
C ASN A 15 -22.51 -15.61 17.79
N ILE A 16 -21.25 -15.57 18.24
CA ILE A 16 -20.07 -15.32 17.42
C ILE A 16 -19.88 -16.48 16.43
N ASN A 17 -19.86 -16.16 15.15
CA ASN A 17 -19.74 -17.12 14.05
C ASN A 17 -18.78 -16.61 12.97
N ALA A 18 -18.58 -17.40 11.92
CA ALA A 18 -17.63 -17.07 10.84
C ALA A 18 -17.95 -15.74 10.13
N ILE A 19 -19.22 -15.34 10.10
CA ILE A 19 -19.64 -14.05 9.50
C ILE A 19 -19.22 -12.88 10.39
N HIS A 20 -19.18 -13.04 11.72
CA HIS A 20 -18.64 -12.02 12.62
C HIS A 20 -17.15 -11.83 12.42
N LEU A 21 -16.38 -12.93 12.35
CA LEU A 21 -14.96 -12.87 12.02
C LEU A 21 -14.73 -12.19 10.66
N TRP A 22 -15.52 -12.54 9.65
CA TRP A 22 -15.48 -11.91 8.32
C TRP A 22 -15.66 -10.39 8.38
N LYS A 23 -16.67 -9.90 9.11
CA LYS A 23 -16.90 -8.45 9.27
C LYS A 23 -15.71 -7.77 9.95
N LEU A 24 -15.15 -8.38 10.99
CA LEU A 24 -13.99 -7.84 11.70
C LEU A 24 -12.73 -7.80 10.81
N LEU A 25 -12.59 -8.76 9.89
CA LEU A 25 -11.49 -8.75 8.92
C LEU A 25 -11.55 -7.55 7.98
N HIS A 26 -12.74 -7.04 7.62
CA HIS A 26 -12.83 -5.80 6.85
C HIS A 26 -12.27 -4.60 7.62
N ASP A 27 -12.38 -4.59 8.94
CA ASP A 27 -11.81 -3.51 9.75
C ASP A 27 -10.28 -3.58 9.84
N VAL A 28 -9.69 -4.77 9.75
CA VAL A 28 -8.23 -4.94 9.88
C VAL A 28 -7.52 -4.98 8.52
N ILE A 29 -8.11 -5.63 7.53
CA ILE A 29 -7.53 -5.89 6.20
C ILE A 29 -8.04 -4.88 5.15
N ASN A 30 -9.16 -4.21 5.42
CA ASN A 30 -9.96 -3.38 4.51
C ASN A 30 -10.88 -4.17 3.57
N SER A 31 -11.91 -3.48 3.03
CA SER A 31 -12.80 -4.03 2.01
C SER A 31 -12.11 -4.22 0.67
N GLU A 32 -12.71 -5.04 -0.20
CA GLU A 32 -12.19 -5.32 -1.54
C GLU A 32 -11.98 -4.05 -2.36
N GLU A 33 -12.93 -3.12 -2.34
CA GLU A 33 -12.86 -1.87 -3.10
C GLU A 33 -11.70 -1.00 -2.61
N HIS A 34 -11.45 -0.99 -1.30
CA HIS A 34 -10.35 -0.22 -0.75
C HIS A 34 -9.00 -0.83 -1.10
N VAL A 35 -8.86 -2.15 -1.01
CA VAL A 35 -7.64 -2.86 -1.40
C VAL A 35 -7.36 -2.66 -2.89
N ARG A 36 -8.40 -2.73 -3.75
CA ARG A 36 -8.29 -2.48 -5.19
C ARG A 36 -7.83 -1.05 -5.48
N ALA A 37 -8.50 -0.05 -4.88
CA ALA A 37 -8.12 1.35 -5.04
C ALA A 37 -6.69 1.63 -4.57
N TYR A 38 -6.27 1.00 -3.47
CA TYR A 38 -4.90 1.14 -2.95
C TYR A 38 -3.86 0.53 -3.90
N ARG A 39 -4.12 -0.66 -4.47
CA ARG A 39 -3.23 -1.29 -5.47
C ARG A 39 -3.11 -0.45 -6.75
N GLU A 40 -4.24 0.03 -7.27
CA GLU A 40 -4.27 0.90 -8.46
C GLU A 40 -3.48 2.18 -8.22
N TYR A 41 -3.62 2.80 -7.04
CA TYR A 41 -2.82 3.94 -6.63
C TYR A 41 -1.31 3.63 -6.67
N LEU A 42 -0.88 2.53 -6.06
CA LEU A 42 0.52 2.14 -6.00
C LEU A 42 1.11 1.90 -7.40
N GLU A 43 0.38 1.21 -8.28
CA GLU A 43 0.81 0.94 -9.66
C GLU A 43 0.97 2.25 -10.45
N LEU A 44 -0.01 3.13 -10.31
CA LEU A 44 -0.08 4.37 -11.04
C LEU A 44 0.98 5.39 -10.58
N TYR A 45 1.18 5.47 -9.28
CA TYR A 45 2.30 6.20 -8.68
C TYR A 45 3.64 5.77 -9.29
N LEU A 46 3.89 4.47 -9.45
CA LEU A 46 5.14 3.98 -10.05
C LEU A 46 5.24 4.28 -11.54
N LYS A 47 4.14 4.16 -12.29
CA LYS A 47 4.11 4.53 -13.72
C LYS A 47 4.48 6.00 -13.95
N ILE A 48 4.02 6.88 -13.05
CA ILE A 48 4.33 8.30 -13.11
C ILE A 48 5.76 8.58 -12.68
N LYS A 49 6.19 8.04 -11.53
CA LYS A 49 7.53 8.27 -10.95
C LYS A 49 8.64 7.72 -11.84
N CYS A 50 8.39 6.60 -12.49
CA CYS A 50 9.37 5.88 -13.30
C CYS A 50 8.99 5.97 -14.79
N ALA A 51 8.71 7.19 -15.27
CA ALA A 51 8.50 7.46 -16.69
C ALA A 51 9.77 7.21 -17.53
N ASN A 52 10.91 6.97 -16.88
CA ASN A 52 12.17 6.63 -17.52
C ASN A 52 12.04 5.27 -18.25
N LYS A 53 12.47 5.22 -19.52
CA LYS A 53 12.33 4.03 -20.37
C LYS A 53 13.36 2.93 -20.04
N THR A 54 14.30 3.18 -19.13
CA THR A 54 15.43 2.28 -18.87
C THR A 54 15.22 1.36 -17.68
N GLU A 55 14.30 1.71 -16.79
CA GLU A 55 14.09 1.05 -15.51
C GLU A 55 12.58 0.96 -15.22
N ARG A 56 12.16 -0.06 -14.50
CA ARG A 56 10.78 -0.24 -14.06
C ARG A 56 10.75 -0.60 -12.60
N HIS A 57 9.84 0.00 -11.86
CA HIS A 57 9.71 -0.24 -10.43
C HIS A 57 8.43 -1.00 -10.15
N TYR A 58 8.46 -1.85 -9.13
CA TYR A 58 7.31 -2.58 -8.62
C TYR A 58 7.28 -2.45 -7.11
N PHE A 59 6.14 -2.02 -6.55
CA PHE A 59 5.91 -2.22 -5.13
C PHE A 59 5.76 -3.72 -4.93
N SER A 60 6.55 -4.30 -4.06
CA SER A 60 6.47 -5.73 -3.74
C SER A 60 6.12 -5.92 -2.27
N GLY A 61 6.21 -7.16 -1.79
CA GLY A 61 5.91 -7.51 -0.42
C GLY A 61 4.49 -7.13 0.04
N SER A 62 4.30 -7.02 1.36
CA SER A 62 2.96 -6.92 1.95
C SER A 62 2.18 -5.68 1.49
N ARG A 63 2.86 -4.54 1.36
CA ARG A 63 2.21 -3.29 0.93
C ARG A 63 1.91 -3.28 -0.56
N GLY A 64 2.83 -3.75 -1.40
CA GLY A 64 2.59 -3.93 -2.83
C GLY A 64 1.48 -4.94 -3.12
N GLU A 65 1.26 -5.91 -2.23
CA GLU A 65 0.14 -6.85 -2.28
C GLU A 65 -1.21 -6.21 -1.86
N GLY A 66 -1.20 -5.04 -1.23
CA GLY A 66 -2.38 -4.28 -0.83
C GLY A 66 -2.71 -4.28 0.67
N PHE A 67 -1.86 -4.86 1.52
CA PHE A 67 -2.02 -4.80 2.97
C PHE A 67 -1.48 -3.49 3.54
N GLN A 68 -2.07 -3.03 4.65
CA GLN A 68 -1.67 -1.80 5.35
C GLN A 68 -1.30 -2.10 6.82
N PHE A 69 -0.67 -3.25 7.08
CA PHE A 69 -0.27 -3.63 8.42
C PHE A 69 0.87 -2.73 8.92
N SER A 70 0.78 -2.29 10.18
CA SER A 70 1.79 -1.43 10.79
C SER A 70 3.15 -2.10 10.99
N PHE A 71 3.19 -3.43 10.99
CA PHE A 71 4.40 -4.24 11.09
C PHE A 71 5.01 -4.61 9.73
N SER A 72 4.46 -4.09 8.61
CA SER A 72 4.99 -4.32 7.27
C SER A 72 5.87 -3.15 6.82
N ASP A 73 7.06 -3.51 6.36
CA ASP A 73 8.01 -2.74 5.58
C ASP A 73 7.45 -2.30 4.21
N ILE A 74 8.22 -1.46 3.51
CA ILE A 74 7.93 -1.03 2.15
C ILE A 74 8.98 -1.65 1.23
N ASP A 75 8.58 -2.63 0.42
CA ASP A 75 9.47 -3.25 -0.55
C ASP A 75 9.29 -2.64 -1.95
N ILE A 76 10.38 -2.23 -2.58
CA ILE A 76 10.41 -1.80 -3.98
C ILE A 76 11.41 -2.64 -4.75
N LEU A 77 10.93 -3.38 -5.74
CA LEU A 77 11.78 -4.03 -6.74
C LEU A 77 12.08 -3.03 -7.86
N HIS A 78 13.37 -2.78 -8.07
CA HIS A 78 13.90 -1.96 -9.12
C HIS A 78 14.43 -2.85 -10.26
N SER A 79 13.64 -2.99 -11.33
CA SER A 79 13.93 -3.83 -12.49
C SER A 79 14.64 -3.05 -13.60
N LEU A 80 15.84 -3.50 -13.94
CA LEU A 80 16.73 -2.88 -14.94
C LEU A 80 16.38 -3.33 -16.37
N ILE A 81 15.31 -2.79 -16.95
CA ILE A 81 14.73 -3.27 -18.23
C ILE A 81 15.60 -3.06 -19.48
N LYS A 82 16.71 -2.31 -19.39
CA LYS A 82 17.74 -2.29 -20.45
C LYS A 82 18.64 -3.52 -20.45
N ASP A 83 18.78 -4.18 -19.31
CA ASP A 83 19.76 -5.24 -19.09
C ASP A 83 19.07 -6.59 -18.94
N HIS A 84 18.26 -6.97 -19.95
CA HIS A 84 17.58 -8.26 -19.95
C HIS A 84 18.58 -9.41 -19.91
N VAL A 85 18.26 -10.40 -19.08
CA VAL A 85 19.03 -11.61 -18.92
C VAL A 85 18.37 -12.76 -19.67
N ALA A 86 19.15 -13.48 -20.46
CA ALA A 86 18.72 -14.75 -21.05
C ALA A 86 18.95 -15.90 -20.08
N ILE A 87 18.14 -16.96 -20.13
CA ILE A 87 18.33 -18.15 -19.27
C ILE A 87 18.89 -19.30 -20.08
N ASP A 88 19.99 -19.89 -19.59
CA ASP A 88 20.70 -21.09 -20.06
C ASP A 88 21.19 -21.08 -21.52
N THR A 89 20.64 -20.20 -22.35
CA THR A 89 20.88 -20.09 -23.78
C THR A 89 21.06 -18.63 -24.18
N MET A 90 21.86 -18.40 -25.22
CA MET A 90 22.10 -17.05 -25.75
C MET A 90 20.82 -16.48 -26.35
N HIS A 91 20.51 -15.23 -26.02
CA HIS A 91 19.50 -14.44 -26.70
C HIS A 91 20.16 -13.28 -27.47
N LYS A 92 19.60 -12.94 -28.63
CA LYS A 92 20.18 -11.92 -29.52
C LYS A 92 20.15 -10.51 -28.91
N GLU A 93 19.15 -10.23 -28.08
CA GLU A 93 18.95 -8.94 -27.40
C GLU A 93 19.58 -8.90 -26.00
N CYS A 94 20.18 -9.99 -25.53
CA CYS A 94 20.77 -10.06 -24.19
C CYS A 94 22.29 -10.14 -24.27
N ASN A 95 22.96 -9.28 -23.50
CA ASN A 95 24.40 -9.35 -23.24
C ASN A 95 24.72 -10.12 -21.96
N VAL A 96 23.71 -10.49 -21.17
CA VAL A 96 23.88 -11.26 -19.92
C VAL A 96 23.11 -12.57 -20.02
N ILE A 97 23.71 -13.65 -19.53
CA ILE A 97 23.06 -14.96 -19.41
C ILE A 97 23.10 -15.42 -17.95
N ALA A 98 21.96 -15.88 -17.45
CA ALA A 98 21.83 -16.66 -16.23
C ALA A 98 21.98 -18.14 -16.54
N ILE A 99 23.04 -18.76 -16.00
CA ILE A 99 23.25 -20.20 -16.03
C ILE A 99 22.72 -20.78 -14.73
N GLN A 100 21.66 -21.60 -14.79
CA GLN A 100 21.04 -22.16 -13.59
C GLN A 100 21.97 -23.14 -12.87
N ASN A 101 22.03 -23.04 -11.55
CA ASN A 101 22.74 -24.01 -10.73
C ASN A 101 21.89 -25.26 -10.54
N LYS A 102 22.25 -26.35 -11.21
CA LYS A 102 21.53 -27.63 -11.12
C LYS A 102 21.58 -28.27 -9.72
N PHE A 103 22.60 -27.95 -8.92
CA PHE A 103 22.76 -28.47 -7.56
C PHE A 103 22.04 -27.62 -6.51
N GLN A 104 21.75 -26.35 -6.83
CA GLN A 104 20.99 -25.44 -5.98
C GLN A 104 19.90 -24.79 -6.83
N PRO A 105 18.78 -25.50 -7.08
CA PRO A 105 17.66 -24.98 -7.83
C PRO A 105 17.21 -23.61 -7.30
N GLY A 106 16.80 -22.73 -8.20
CA GLY A 106 16.41 -21.36 -7.87
C GLY A 106 17.58 -20.36 -7.84
N TYR A 107 18.83 -20.83 -7.89
CA TYR A 107 20.00 -19.98 -8.03
C TYR A 107 20.64 -20.09 -9.43
N CYS A 108 21.37 -19.05 -9.83
CA CYS A 108 22.08 -18.99 -11.11
C CYS A 108 23.37 -18.17 -11.01
N VAL A 109 24.27 -18.37 -11.97
CA VAL A 109 25.45 -17.51 -12.18
C VAL A 109 25.17 -16.60 -13.37
N LEU A 110 25.45 -15.31 -13.24
CA LEU A 110 25.29 -14.35 -14.32
C LEU A 110 26.61 -14.16 -15.06
N LEU A 111 26.59 -14.36 -16.38
CA LEU A 111 27.73 -14.17 -17.28
C LEU A 111 27.45 -12.98 -18.21
N TYR A 112 28.27 -11.95 -18.13
CA TYR A 112 28.29 -10.84 -19.08
C TYR A 112 29.12 -11.24 -20.30
N ILE A 113 28.54 -11.15 -21.48
CA ILE A 113 29.13 -11.59 -22.74
C ILE A 113 29.56 -10.37 -23.56
N ARG A 114 30.87 -10.27 -23.86
CA ARG A 114 31.40 -9.28 -24.81
C ARG A 114 31.30 -9.83 -26.22
N ARG A 115 30.65 -9.09 -27.12
CA ARG A 115 30.43 -9.50 -28.52
C ARG A 115 30.96 -8.48 -29.51
N SER A 116 31.35 -8.96 -30.69
CA SER A 116 31.50 -8.16 -31.91
C SER A 116 30.65 -8.80 -33.01
N GLY A 117 29.53 -8.15 -33.35
CA GLY A 117 28.49 -8.75 -34.17
C GLY A 117 27.89 -10.01 -33.52
N SER A 118 27.85 -11.12 -34.25
CA SER A 118 27.40 -12.43 -33.76
C SER A 118 28.48 -13.22 -33.01
N THR A 119 29.74 -12.75 -33.00
CA THR A 119 30.88 -13.48 -32.42
C THR A 119 31.04 -13.11 -30.95
N VAL A 120 31.11 -14.13 -30.08
CA VAL A 120 31.45 -13.98 -28.66
C VAL A 120 32.97 -13.84 -28.53
N LEU A 121 33.44 -12.72 -27.97
CA LEU A 121 34.86 -12.43 -27.77
C LEU A 121 35.36 -12.93 -26.41
N SER A 122 34.60 -12.65 -25.35
CA SER A 122 34.92 -13.06 -23.99
C SER A 122 33.67 -13.02 -23.11
N TYR A 123 33.76 -13.59 -21.91
CA TYR A 123 32.72 -13.52 -20.90
C TYR A 123 33.33 -13.28 -19.51
N ASP A 124 32.60 -12.56 -18.67
CA ASP A 124 32.96 -12.33 -17.26
C ASP A 124 31.77 -12.68 -16.35
N CYS A 125 32.05 -13.16 -15.14
CA CYS A 125 31.02 -13.35 -14.13
C CYS A 125 30.62 -12.01 -13.50
N ILE A 126 29.32 -11.81 -13.29
CA ILE A 126 28.82 -10.64 -12.55
C ILE A 126 28.76 -11.01 -11.06
N GLU A 127 29.73 -10.49 -10.31
CA GLU A 127 29.78 -10.65 -8.85
C GLU A 127 28.72 -9.79 -8.16
N ARG A 128 28.09 -10.34 -7.10
CA ARG A 128 27.07 -9.60 -6.35
C ARG A 128 27.63 -8.37 -5.64
N SER A 129 28.84 -8.47 -5.07
CA SER A 129 29.54 -7.37 -4.39
C SER A 129 29.69 -6.15 -5.30
N THR A 130 30.28 -6.36 -6.49
CA THR A 130 30.51 -5.31 -7.50
C THR A 130 29.19 -4.66 -7.91
N PHE A 131 28.16 -5.45 -8.20
CA PHE A 131 26.83 -4.91 -8.53
C PHE A 131 26.25 -4.05 -7.41
N LEU A 132 26.33 -4.50 -6.15
CA LEU A 132 25.80 -3.75 -5.02
C LEU A 132 26.60 -2.46 -4.77
N GLU A 133 27.91 -2.47 -4.98
CA GLU A 133 28.79 -1.29 -4.88
C GLU A 133 28.54 -0.24 -5.97
N GLU A 134 28.35 -0.67 -7.21
CA GLU A 134 27.93 0.23 -8.29
C GLU A 134 26.62 0.94 -7.92
N ARG A 135 25.64 0.20 -7.39
CA ARG A 135 24.34 0.77 -6.99
C ARG A 135 24.44 1.68 -5.77
N LYS A 136 25.36 1.43 -4.83
CA LYS A 136 25.73 2.39 -3.78
C LYS A 136 26.23 3.70 -4.35
N SER A 137 27.07 3.64 -5.39
CA SER A 137 27.69 4.84 -5.97
C SER A 137 26.67 5.75 -6.65
N VAL A 138 25.65 5.16 -7.28
CA VAL A 138 24.55 5.88 -7.95
C VAL A 138 23.55 6.47 -6.95
N SER A 139 23.42 5.89 -5.73
CA SER A 139 22.51 6.42 -4.69
C SER A 139 23.07 7.61 -3.89
N LYS A 140 24.29 8.09 -4.20
CA LYS A 140 25.02 9.17 -3.48
C LYS A 140 24.42 10.59 -3.57
N ASN A 141 23.09 10.73 -3.50
CA ASN A 141 22.46 11.96 -2.99
C ASN A 141 22.44 11.97 -1.45
N GLY A 142 23.59 11.73 -0.82
CA GLY A 142 23.89 12.16 0.56
C GLY A 142 23.08 11.59 1.72
N ARG A 143 22.66 10.31 1.72
CA ARG A 143 21.96 9.71 2.87
C ARG A 143 22.89 8.78 3.67
N SER A 144 23.26 9.20 4.89
CA SER A 144 24.15 8.46 5.82
C SER A 144 23.56 7.16 6.40
N ASP A 145 22.26 6.92 6.15
CA ASP A 145 21.48 5.90 6.88
C ASP A 145 21.14 4.67 6.01
N GLU A 146 21.68 4.60 4.79
CA GLU A 146 21.54 3.45 3.89
C GLU A 146 22.49 2.30 4.31
N TYR A 147 21.97 1.08 4.40
CA TYR A 147 22.76 -0.13 4.65
C TYR A 147 22.21 -1.30 3.83
N PHE A 148 23.05 -2.28 3.56
CA PHE A 148 22.61 -3.45 2.80
C PHE A 148 22.09 -4.52 3.74
N HIS A 149 20.85 -4.95 3.52
CA HIS A 149 20.26 -6.13 4.14
C HIS A 149 19.90 -7.16 3.06
N GLY A 150 20.75 -8.19 2.93
CA GLY A 150 20.62 -9.15 1.83
C GLY A 150 20.70 -8.46 0.46
N PRO A 151 19.73 -8.64 -0.46
CA PRO A 151 19.75 -8.01 -1.78
C PRO A 151 19.23 -6.57 -1.78
N CYS A 152 18.79 -6.04 -0.62
CA CYS A 152 18.15 -4.75 -0.51
C CYS A 152 19.14 -3.69 -0.03
N ASN A 153 19.04 -2.49 -0.61
CA ASN A 153 19.50 -1.26 0.02
C ASN A 153 18.37 -0.76 0.93
N SER A 154 18.57 -0.91 2.23
CA SER A 154 17.61 -0.65 3.30
C SER A 154 17.97 0.64 4.03
N LEU A 155 16.97 1.36 4.51
CA LEU A 155 17.18 2.53 5.38
C LEU A 155 17.19 2.11 6.86
N LYS A 156 18.14 2.60 7.67
CA LYS A 156 18.23 2.33 9.13
C LYS A 156 17.11 3.01 9.91
N TYR A 157 15.89 2.52 9.78
CA TYR A 157 14.73 2.97 10.57
C TYR A 157 13.79 1.78 10.87
N PRO A 158 12.96 1.83 11.92
CA PRO A 158 11.94 0.81 12.16
C PRO A 158 11.02 0.73 10.93
N ASN A 159 10.88 -0.47 10.36
CA ASN A 159 10.18 -0.76 9.09
C ASN A 159 10.77 -0.05 7.86
N ALA A 160 12.03 -0.39 7.57
CA ALA A 160 12.84 0.12 6.48
C ALA A 160 12.14 0.10 5.11
N LEU A 161 12.42 1.12 4.29
CA LEU A 161 12.21 1.04 2.86
C LEU A 161 13.31 0.15 2.29
N ASP A 162 12.92 -0.96 1.68
CA ASP A 162 13.82 -1.93 1.07
C ASP A 162 13.78 -1.78 -0.44
N ARG A 163 14.89 -1.33 -1.03
CA ARG A 163 15.04 -1.24 -2.48
C ARG A 163 15.90 -2.39 -2.97
N CYS A 164 15.31 -3.31 -3.73
CA CYS A 164 16.02 -4.42 -4.34
C CYS A 164 16.24 -4.14 -5.83
N SER A 165 17.49 -3.92 -6.26
CA SER A 165 17.81 -3.81 -7.69
C SER A 165 18.02 -5.20 -8.30
N ALA A 166 17.45 -5.43 -9.47
CA ALA A 166 17.43 -6.74 -10.09
C ALA A 166 17.48 -6.68 -11.62
N PHE A 167 18.09 -7.70 -12.21
CA PHE A 167 18.06 -7.88 -13.66
C PHE A 167 16.80 -8.65 -14.07
N PRO A 168 15.96 -8.14 -14.97
CA PRO A 168 14.82 -8.88 -15.47
C PRO A 168 15.27 -10.00 -16.41
N ILE A 169 14.71 -11.19 -16.22
CA ILE A 169 14.83 -12.26 -17.21
C ILE A 169 13.92 -11.93 -18.38
N HIS A 170 14.44 -12.10 -19.60
CA HIS A 170 13.76 -11.72 -20.82
C HIS A 170 12.34 -12.35 -20.91
N PRO A 171 11.31 -11.60 -21.35
CA PRO A 171 9.93 -12.07 -21.39
C PRO A 171 9.73 -13.39 -22.14
N ASP A 172 10.47 -13.64 -23.23
CA ASP A 172 10.40 -14.91 -23.97
C ASP A 172 10.66 -16.14 -23.09
N PHE A 173 11.62 -16.07 -22.17
CA PHE A 173 11.89 -17.16 -21.24
C PHE A 173 10.83 -17.24 -20.15
N SER A 174 10.37 -16.09 -19.63
CA SER A 174 9.25 -16.04 -18.70
C SER A 174 8.00 -16.70 -19.31
N ASN A 175 7.71 -16.42 -20.58
CA ASN A 175 6.57 -16.98 -21.31
C ASN A 175 6.73 -18.49 -21.54
N LYS A 176 7.91 -18.97 -21.93
CA LYS A 176 8.20 -20.41 -22.02
C LYS A 176 8.00 -21.12 -20.68
N PHE A 177 8.53 -20.54 -19.61
CA PHE A 177 8.33 -21.04 -18.26
C PHE A 177 6.84 -21.10 -17.92
N LEU A 178 6.11 -20.00 -18.11
CA LEU A 178 4.68 -19.93 -17.82
C LEU A 178 3.90 -20.97 -18.62
N GLN A 179 4.14 -21.11 -19.92
CA GLN A 179 3.51 -22.12 -20.77
C GLN A 179 3.68 -23.53 -20.20
N SER A 180 4.89 -23.88 -19.74
CA SER A 180 5.19 -25.18 -19.12
C SER A 180 4.61 -25.36 -17.71
N PHE A 181 4.37 -24.25 -16.97
CA PHE A 181 3.89 -24.30 -15.60
C PHE A 181 2.41 -24.68 -15.54
N SER A 182 2.07 -25.73 -14.80
CA SER A 182 0.69 -26.17 -14.59
C SER A 182 0.06 -25.48 -13.37
N THR A 183 -1.12 -24.91 -13.55
CA THR A 183 -1.93 -24.34 -12.46
C THR A 183 -3.41 -24.54 -12.74
N LYS A 184 -4.20 -24.78 -11.69
CA LYS A 184 -5.67 -24.80 -11.76
C LYS A 184 -6.30 -23.46 -11.42
N PHE A 185 -5.61 -22.60 -10.65
CA PHE A 185 -6.26 -21.44 -10.02
C PHE A 185 -6.03 -20.09 -10.70
N TRP A 186 -4.87 -19.86 -11.33
CA TRP A 186 -4.51 -18.53 -11.86
C TRP A 186 -4.28 -18.50 -13.38
N ASN A 187 -4.94 -19.39 -14.13
CA ASN A 187 -4.83 -19.45 -15.59
C ASN A 187 -5.12 -18.10 -16.28
N ASN A 188 -6.07 -17.31 -15.76
CA ASN A 188 -6.36 -15.97 -16.30
C ASN A 188 -5.17 -15.01 -16.14
N VAL A 189 -4.49 -15.06 -14.99
CA VAL A 189 -3.27 -14.26 -14.75
C VAL A 189 -2.15 -14.72 -15.67
N LYS A 190 -1.97 -16.04 -15.80
CA LYS A 190 -0.99 -16.64 -16.71
C LYS A 190 -1.17 -16.13 -18.14
N SER A 191 -2.40 -16.19 -18.67
CA SER A 191 -2.72 -15.69 -20.01
C SER A 191 -2.49 -14.18 -20.14
N LYS A 192 -2.89 -13.38 -19.14
CA LYS A 192 -2.66 -11.94 -19.14
C LYS A 192 -1.18 -11.58 -19.21
N VAL A 193 -0.36 -12.20 -18.35
CA VAL A 193 1.09 -11.97 -18.30
C VAL A 193 1.77 -12.34 -19.61
N ILE A 194 1.38 -13.46 -20.23
CA ILE A 194 1.89 -13.89 -21.53
C ILE A 194 1.53 -12.88 -22.63
N ASN A 195 0.28 -12.44 -22.68
CA ASN A 195 -0.21 -11.51 -23.72
C ASN A 195 0.40 -10.11 -23.60
N GLU A 196 0.69 -9.66 -22.38
CA GLU A 196 1.29 -8.36 -22.10
C GLU A 196 2.83 -8.40 -22.15
N SER A 197 3.45 -9.56 -22.40
CA SER A 197 4.90 -9.78 -22.43
C SER A 197 5.62 -9.19 -21.21
N VAL A 198 5.06 -9.42 -20.02
CA VAL A 198 5.60 -8.85 -18.78
C VAL A 198 6.81 -9.67 -18.33
N GLY A 199 7.94 -9.00 -18.06
CA GLY A 199 9.09 -9.59 -17.37
C GLY A 199 8.71 -9.91 -15.92
N VAL A 200 8.45 -11.17 -15.61
CA VAL A 200 7.96 -11.60 -14.28
C VAL A 200 8.98 -12.36 -13.44
N MET A 201 10.10 -12.74 -14.05
CA MET A 201 11.24 -13.39 -13.38
C MET A 201 12.42 -12.42 -13.32
N HIS A 202 13.12 -12.38 -12.19
CA HIS A 202 14.24 -11.45 -11.98
C HIS A 202 15.41 -12.14 -11.28
N CYS A 203 16.64 -11.80 -11.64
CA CYS A 203 17.84 -12.21 -10.92
C CYS A 203 18.16 -11.15 -9.85
N VAL A 204 18.06 -11.52 -8.58
CA VAL A 204 18.31 -10.65 -7.43
C VAL A 204 19.63 -11.01 -6.76
N ALA A 205 20.33 -10.01 -6.21
CA ALA A 205 21.66 -10.15 -5.61
C ALA A 205 21.63 -10.84 -4.23
N LYS A 206 21.09 -12.07 -4.18
CA LYS A 206 21.01 -12.91 -2.99
C LYS A 206 21.55 -14.30 -3.31
N GLY A 207 22.58 -14.72 -2.58
CA GLY A 207 23.13 -16.07 -2.67
C GLY A 207 22.39 -17.09 -1.77
N PRO A 208 22.72 -18.38 -1.92
CA PRO A 208 22.32 -19.44 -0.99
C PRO A 208 22.96 -19.23 0.39
N GLU A 209 22.38 -19.85 1.43
CA GLU A 209 22.98 -19.80 2.78
C GLU A 209 24.33 -20.55 2.86
N MET A 210 24.58 -21.51 1.97
CA MET A 210 25.82 -22.31 1.91
C MET A 210 26.24 -22.56 0.46
N GLY A 211 27.54 -22.69 0.21
CA GLY A 211 28.09 -23.07 -1.10
C GLY A 211 28.12 -21.95 -2.14
N ASP A 212 28.30 -20.69 -1.70
CA ASP A 212 28.52 -19.52 -2.57
C ASP A 212 29.70 -18.69 -2.06
N ASP A 213 30.84 -19.36 -1.90
CA ASP A 213 32.06 -18.79 -1.31
C ASP A 213 32.60 -17.60 -2.12
N TYR A 214 32.33 -17.59 -3.43
CA TYR A 214 32.73 -16.54 -4.36
C TYR A 214 31.72 -15.40 -4.48
N GLY A 215 30.53 -15.51 -3.86
CA GLY A 215 29.50 -14.48 -3.91
C GLY A 215 28.93 -14.22 -5.31
N ILE A 216 28.97 -15.22 -6.20
CA ILE A 216 28.59 -15.12 -7.61
C ILE A 216 27.21 -15.69 -7.90
N GLN A 217 26.58 -16.36 -6.94
CA GLN A 217 25.24 -16.93 -7.14
C GLN A 217 24.13 -15.90 -6.89
N TRP A 218 23.19 -15.84 -7.82
CA TRP A 218 22.03 -14.94 -7.82
C TRP A 218 20.75 -15.75 -7.67
N LEU A 219 19.79 -15.24 -6.89
CA LEU A 219 18.49 -15.86 -6.72
C LEU A 219 17.56 -15.46 -7.86
N ILE A 220 16.85 -16.44 -8.43
CA ILE A 220 15.76 -16.21 -9.37
C ILE A 220 14.49 -15.93 -8.56
N SER A 221 14.03 -14.68 -8.60
CA SER A 221 12.85 -14.18 -7.92
C SER A 221 11.63 -14.15 -8.85
N PHE A 222 10.46 -14.44 -8.28
CA PHE A 222 9.15 -14.40 -8.92
C PHE A 222 8.25 -13.31 -8.31
N SER A 223 8.80 -12.33 -7.57
CA SER A 223 8.00 -11.34 -6.82
C SER A 223 6.93 -10.63 -7.64
N VAL A 224 7.19 -10.32 -8.91
CA VAL A 224 6.22 -9.68 -9.81
C VAL A 224 5.11 -10.66 -10.20
N LEU A 225 5.45 -11.91 -10.54
CA LEU A 225 4.45 -12.95 -10.81
C LEU A 225 3.56 -13.21 -9.60
N GLU A 226 4.19 -13.34 -8.42
CA GLU A 226 3.51 -13.55 -7.14
C GLU A 226 2.54 -12.41 -6.85
N GLN A 227 2.94 -11.17 -7.10
CA GLN A 227 2.06 -10.01 -6.92
C GLN A 227 0.85 -10.09 -7.84
N HIS A 228 1.03 -10.38 -9.14
CA HIS A 228 -0.10 -10.53 -10.06
C HIS A 228 -1.07 -11.62 -9.61
N ILE A 229 -0.54 -12.74 -9.08
CA ILE A 229 -1.35 -13.82 -8.53
C ILE A 229 -2.11 -13.33 -7.28
N VAL A 230 -1.44 -12.67 -6.32
CA VAL A 230 -2.09 -12.12 -5.12
C VAL A 230 -3.15 -11.07 -5.47
N HIS A 231 -2.92 -10.29 -6.52
CA HIS A 231 -3.87 -9.29 -7.02
C HIS A 231 -5.13 -9.91 -7.64
N SER A 232 -5.01 -11.15 -8.13
CA SER A 232 -6.14 -11.91 -8.70
C SER A 232 -6.96 -12.70 -7.68
N LEU A 233 -6.50 -12.78 -6.42
CA LEU A 233 -7.23 -13.47 -5.37
C LEU A 233 -8.60 -12.82 -5.15
N ASN A 234 -9.61 -13.65 -4.94
CA ASN A 234 -10.88 -13.13 -4.43
C ASN A 234 -10.70 -12.60 -2.99
N HIS A 235 -11.65 -11.79 -2.52
CA HIS A 235 -11.47 -11.12 -1.24
C HIS A 235 -11.38 -12.08 -0.06
N VAL A 236 -12.08 -13.23 -0.09
CA VAL A 236 -12.01 -14.24 0.98
C VAL A 236 -10.63 -14.88 1.07
N GLN A 237 -10.02 -15.20 -0.07
CA GLN A 237 -8.64 -15.70 -0.16
C GLN A 237 -7.64 -14.66 0.36
N PHE A 238 -7.82 -13.39 -0.04
CA PHE A 238 -6.96 -12.29 0.42
C PHE A 238 -7.09 -12.04 1.93
N CYS A 239 -8.30 -12.08 2.48
CA CYS A 239 -8.52 -11.95 3.93
C CYS A 239 -7.95 -13.14 4.70
N CYS A 240 -8.11 -14.36 4.19
CA CYS A 240 -7.49 -15.56 4.78
C CYS A 240 -5.96 -15.44 4.80
N TYR A 241 -5.36 -14.94 3.71
CA TYR A 241 -3.95 -14.65 3.62
C TYR A 241 -3.51 -13.62 4.68
N GLY A 242 -4.23 -12.49 4.78
CA GLY A 242 -3.94 -11.46 5.78
C GLY A 242 -4.06 -11.97 7.21
N LEU A 243 -5.08 -12.79 7.50
CA LEU A 243 -5.26 -13.41 8.82
C LEU A 243 -4.10 -14.36 9.15
N MET A 244 -3.61 -15.14 8.20
CA MET A 244 -2.41 -15.95 8.42
C MET A 244 -1.17 -15.09 8.71
N LYS A 245 -0.99 -13.95 8.05
CA LYS A 245 0.12 -13.02 8.33
C LYS A 245 0.01 -12.41 9.74
N ILE A 246 -1.21 -12.07 10.15
CA ILE A 246 -1.50 -11.58 11.51
C ILE A 246 -1.14 -12.65 12.55
N LEU A 247 -1.54 -13.91 12.34
CA LEU A 247 -1.23 -15.02 13.25
C LEU A 247 0.26 -15.37 13.26
N LEU A 248 0.92 -15.29 12.09
CA LEU A 248 2.37 -15.41 12.02
C LEU A 248 3.01 -14.39 12.94
N HIS A 249 2.70 -13.11 12.78
CA HIS A 249 3.33 -12.05 13.57
C HIS A 249 2.96 -12.11 15.07
N SER A 250 1.68 -12.28 15.41
CA SER A 250 1.19 -12.22 16.80
C SER A 250 1.40 -13.49 17.63
N LYS A 251 1.43 -14.67 17.00
CA LYS A 251 1.43 -15.96 17.73
C LYS A 251 2.67 -16.78 17.46
N ILE A 252 3.13 -16.83 16.20
CA ILE A 252 4.28 -17.64 15.82
C ILE A 252 5.57 -16.87 16.08
N ASP A 253 5.69 -15.64 15.59
CA ASP A 253 6.91 -14.83 15.61
C ASP A 253 7.04 -13.96 16.87
N SER A 254 6.14 -14.14 17.84
CA SER A 254 5.96 -13.23 18.99
C SER A 254 6.92 -13.42 20.16
N CYS A 255 7.83 -14.39 20.11
CA CYS A 255 8.81 -14.59 21.18
C CYS A 255 10.20 -14.90 20.62
N ALA A 256 11.24 -14.62 21.41
CA ALA A 256 12.64 -14.77 21.00
C ALA A 256 12.99 -16.17 20.47
N GLU A 257 12.34 -17.21 21.01
CA GLU A 257 12.58 -18.61 20.62
C GLU A 257 12.23 -18.89 19.15
N THR A 258 11.15 -18.32 18.65
CA THR A 258 10.62 -18.57 17.31
C THR A 258 10.66 -17.34 16.40
N HIS A 259 11.17 -16.21 16.90
CA HIS A 259 11.39 -15.00 16.11
C HIS A 259 12.24 -15.29 14.87
N ASP A 260 11.89 -14.75 13.70
CA ASP A 260 12.63 -14.92 12.44
C ASP A 260 12.84 -16.40 12.04
N THR A 261 11.88 -17.27 12.38
CA THR A 261 11.85 -18.66 11.90
C THR A 261 11.02 -18.78 10.63
N LEU A 262 9.72 -18.49 10.70
CA LEU A 262 8.83 -18.44 9.55
C LEU A 262 8.61 -16.98 9.13
N SER A 263 8.65 -16.75 7.82
CA SER A 263 8.36 -15.45 7.20
C SER A 263 7.02 -15.42 6.47
N SER A 264 6.58 -14.22 6.09
CA SER A 264 5.41 -13.99 5.23
C SER A 264 5.50 -14.74 3.89
N TYR A 265 6.72 -15.01 3.40
CA TYR A 265 6.94 -15.78 2.17
C TYR A 265 6.49 -17.25 2.31
N HIS A 266 6.69 -17.86 3.48
CA HIS A 266 6.21 -19.21 3.78
C HIS A 266 4.68 -19.25 3.81
N ILE A 267 4.05 -18.19 4.35
CA ILE A 267 2.59 -18.05 4.39
C ILE A 267 2.02 -17.94 2.97
N LYS A 268 2.60 -17.07 2.13
CA LYS A 268 2.21 -16.91 0.73
C LYS A 268 2.36 -18.20 -0.06
N THR A 269 3.52 -18.87 0.08
CA THR A 269 3.78 -20.15 -0.59
C THR A 269 2.77 -21.21 -0.16
N THR A 270 2.49 -21.31 1.14
CA THR A 270 1.47 -22.22 1.68
C THR A 270 0.10 -21.96 1.06
N LEU A 271 -0.31 -20.69 1.01
CA LEU A 271 -1.59 -20.30 0.41
C LEU A 271 -1.67 -20.74 -1.06
N PHE A 272 -0.63 -20.49 -1.86
CA PHE A 272 -0.61 -20.89 -3.27
C PHE A 272 -0.78 -22.40 -3.46
N HIS A 273 -0.11 -23.22 -2.65
CA HIS A 273 -0.33 -24.67 -2.66
C HIS A 273 -1.75 -25.06 -2.26
N VAL A 274 -2.35 -24.39 -1.28
CA VAL A 274 -3.75 -24.66 -0.89
C VAL A 274 -4.74 -24.27 -1.98
N LEU A 275 -4.48 -23.19 -2.71
CA LEU A 275 -5.33 -22.72 -3.81
C LEU A 275 -5.37 -23.70 -5.00
N GLU A 276 -4.32 -24.50 -5.20
CA GLU A 276 -4.32 -25.58 -6.20
C GLU A 276 -5.19 -26.78 -5.79
N ASP A 277 -5.33 -27.03 -4.49
CA ASP A 277 -6.00 -28.21 -3.95
C ASP A 277 -7.49 -27.97 -3.64
N ILE A 278 -7.84 -26.74 -3.24
CA ILE A 278 -9.18 -26.40 -2.77
C ILE A 278 -10.01 -25.79 -3.89
N HIS A 279 -11.22 -26.33 -4.08
CA HIS A 279 -12.15 -25.85 -5.10
C HIS A 279 -12.50 -24.36 -4.90
N PRO A 280 -12.58 -23.54 -5.96
CA PRO A 280 -12.83 -22.09 -5.85
C PRO A 280 -14.08 -21.73 -5.04
N HIS A 281 -15.14 -22.54 -5.13
CA HIS A 281 -16.41 -22.31 -4.42
C HIS A 281 -16.32 -22.49 -2.89
N PHE A 282 -15.22 -23.05 -2.38
CA PHE A 282 -14.99 -23.15 -0.94
C PHE A 282 -14.67 -21.78 -0.31
N TRP A 283 -14.12 -20.86 -1.10
CA TRP A 283 -13.65 -19.54 -0.67
C TRP A 283 -14.80 -18.52 -0.59
N ILE A 284 -15.76 -18.78 0.30
CA ILE A 284 -16.87 -17.89 0.63
C ILE A 284 -16.75 -17.37 2.08
N PRO A 285 -17.31 -16.19 2.41
CA PRO A 285 -17.19 -15.60 3.74
C PRO A 285 -17.58 -16.53 4.90
N GLN A 286 -18.61 -17.36 4.70
CA GLN A 286 -19.11 -18.32 5.69
C GLN A 286 -18.06 -19.39 6.04
N ASN A 287 -17.14 -19.68 5.12
CA ASN A 287 -16.11 -20.70 5.28
C ASN A 287 -14.76 -20.14 5.73
N ILE A 288 -14.63 -18.83 5.99
CA ILE A 288 -13.33 -18.19 6.27
C ILE A 288 -12.54 -18.89 7.40
N PHE A 289 -13.25 -19.35 8.44
CA PHE A 289 -12.66 -20.11 9.54
C PHE A 289 -12.06 -21.44 9.06
N TYR A 290 -12.80 -22.20 8.22
CA TYR A 290 -12.33 -23.46 7.67
C TYR A 290 -11.19 -23.25 6.66
N CYS A 291 -11.28 -22.23 5.80
CA CYS A 291 -10.19 -21.83 4.89
C CYS A 291 -8.88 -21.60 5.64
N LEU A 292 -8.95 -20.87 6.76
CA LEU A 292 -7.81 -20.62 7.63
C LEU A 292 -7.23 -21.93 8.19
N ARG A 293 -8.09 -22.81 8.74
CA ARG A 293 -7.65 -24.10 9.29
C ARG A 293 -6.96 -24.97 8.25
N VAL A 294 -7.47 -25.01 7.02
CA VAL A 294 -6.82 -25.74 5.93
C VAL A 294 -5.43 -25.19 5.65
N CYS A 295 -5.27 -23.87 5.61
CA CYS A 295 -3.97 -23.25 5.39
C CYS A 295 -2.98 -23.50 6.53
N ILE A 296 -3.41 -23.37 7.79
CA ILE A 296 -2.57 -23.69 8.95
C ILE A 296 -2.19 -25.17 8.96
N THR A 297 -3.12 -26.07 8.58
CA THR A 297 -2.85 -27.50 8.48
C THR A 297 -1.81 -27.79 7.40
N ARG A 298 -1.89 -27.15 6.23
CA ARG A 298 -0.86 -27.29 5.18
C ARG A 298 0.50 -26.81 5.66
N LEU A 299 0.57 -25.65 6.31
CA LEU A 299 1.83 -25.13 6.87
C LEU A 299 2.41 -26.08 7.92
N LEU A 300 1.56 -26.60 8.82
CA LEU A 300 1.96 -27.58 9.83
C LEU A 300 2.56 -28.83 9.17
N LEU A 301 1.93 -29.37 8.12
CA LEU A 301 2.43 -30.51 7.38
C LEU A 301 3.80 -30.25 6.74
N PHE A 302 3.99 -29.07 6.14
CA PHE A 302 5.30 -28.67 5.60
C PHE A 302 6.37 -28.60 6.69
N VAL A 303 6.07 -27.96 7.82
CA VAL A 303 7.01 -27.84 8.95
C VAL A 303 7.35 -29.20 9.56
N MET A 304 6.35 -30.07 9.78
CA MET A 304 6.57 -31.42 10.31
C MET A 304 7.47 -32.25 9.40
N LYS A 305 7.22 -32.21 8.09
CA LYS A 305 8.06 -32.89 7.08
C LYS A 305 9.42 -32.22 6.89
N GLY A 306 9.58 -30.97 7.34
CA GLY A 306 10.78 -30.19 7.09
C GLY A 306 10.95 -29.75 5.63
N TYR A 307 9.85 -29.72 4.88
CA TYR A 307 9.86 -29.48 3.45
C TYR A 307 8.66 -28.61 3.04
N CYS A 308 8.96 -27.36 2.66
CA CYS A 308 8.00 -26.44 2.04
C CYS A 308 8.52 -26.15 0.62
N PRO A 309 7.95 -26.77 -0.43
CA PRO A 309 8.41 -26.55 -1.79
C PRO A 309 8.07 -25.13 -2.23
N ASN A 310 9.04 -24.43 -2.82
CA ASN A 310 8.75 -23.18 -3.54
C ASN A 310 7.67 -23.45 -4.59
N TYR A 311 6.74 -22.53 -4.74
CA TYR A 311 5.59 -22.73 -5.61
C TYR A 311 5.96 -22.84 -7.10
N PHE A 312 6.93 -22.07 -7.57
CA PHE A 312 7.36 -22.04 -8.98
C PHE A 312 8.52 -22.99 -9.29
N LYS A 313 9.30 -23.34 -8.26
CA LYS A 313 10.46 -24.26 -8.34
C LYS A 313 10.36 -25.28 -7.21
N PRO A 314 9.52 -26.32 -7.35
CA PRO A 314 9.23 -27.27 -6.27
C PRO A 314 10.47 -27.93 -5.66
N GLU A 315 11.56 -28.05 -6.43
CA GLU A 315 12.83 -28.60 -5.98
C GLU A 315 13.49 -27.74 -4.88
N CYS A 316 13.18 -26.44 -4.83
CA CYS A 316 13.66 -25.51 -3.81
C CYS A 316 12.88 -25.65 -2.50
N ASN A 317 13.48 -26.23 -1.46
CA ASN A 317 12.89 -26.25 -0.13
C ASN A 317 13.12 -24.92 0.61
N LEU A 318 12.04 -24.27 1.06
CA LEU A 318 12.10 -23.01 1.80
C LEU A 318 12.43 -23.18 3.30
N LEU A 319 12.38 -24.40 3.85
CA LEU A 319 12.62 -24.66 5.28
C LEU A 319 14.08 -25.07 5.59
N LEU A 320 15.02 -24.71 4.73
CA LEU A 320 16.43 -25.12 4.87
C LEU A 320 17.20 -24.32 5.94
N LYS A 321 16.74 -23.11 6.29
CA LYS A 321 17.34 -22.24 7.31
C LYS A 321 17.61 -23.00 8.60
N LEU A 322 18.84 -22.94 9.10
CA LEU A 322 19.26 -23.71 10.29
C LEU A 322 18.34 -23.46 11.49
N LYS A 323 18.00 -22.20 11.75
CA LYS A 323 17.09 -21.80 12.83
C LYS A 323 15.71 -22.48 12.75
N ILE A 324 15.18 -22.68 11.54
CA ILE A 324 13.91 -23.39 11.33
C ILE A 324 14.05 -24.86 11.73
N LYS A 325 15.17 -25.49 11.35
CA LYS A 325 15.45 -26.90 11.69
C LYS A 325 15.56 -27.08 13.21
N GLU A 326 16.31 -26.22 13.88
CA GLU A 326 16.51 -26.27 15.34
C GLU A 326 15.22 -26.01 16.12
N LYS A 327 14.40 -25.05 15.67
CA LYS A 327 13.16 -24.63 16.35
C LYS A 327 11.91 -25.33 15.84
N ARG A 328 12.04 -26.36 15.00
CA ARG A 328 10.92 -27.07 14.36
C ARG A 328 9.87 -27.54 15.38
N GLY A 329 10.31 -28.12 16.51
CA GLY A 329 9.39 -28.60 17.54
C GLY A 329 8.51 -27.50 18.14
N GLU A 330 9.07 -26.33 18.39
CA GLU A 330 8.32 -25.18 18.93
C GLU A 330 7.37 -24.59 17.90
N ILE A 331 7.79 -24.50 16.64
CA ILE A 331 6.92 -24.06 15.54
C ILE A 331 5.73 -25.01 15.39
N VAL A 332 5.96 -26.33 15.43
CA VAL A 332 4.90 -27.36 15.39
C VAL A 332 3.92 -27.19 16.54
N LYS A 333 4.41 -27.05 17.78
CA LYS A 333 3.55 -26.83 18.96
C LYS A 333 2.68 -25.59 18.81
N LYS A 334 3.25 -24.47 18.34
CA LYS A 334 2.50 -23.23 18.11
C LYS A 334 1.43 -23.40 17.03
N LEU A 335 1.75 -24.02 15.89
CA LEU A 335 0.77 -24.29 14.83
C LEU A 335 -0.35 -25.23 15.30
N GLN A 336 -0.03 -26.27 16.08
CA GLN A 336 -1.03 -27.16 16.68
C GLN A 336 -1.96 -26.42 17.65
N ARG A 337 -1.44 -25.46 18.44
CA ARG A 337 -2.28 -24.60 19.29
C ARG A 337 -3.23 -23.74 18.46
N LEU A 338 -2.76 -23.16 17.35
CA LEU A 338 -3.60 -22.38 16.45
C LEU A 338 -4.74 -23.20 15.84
N LEU A 339 -4.52 -24.50 15.56
CA LEU A 339 -5.58 -25.38 15.06
C LEU A 339 -6.67 -25.71 16.08
N LYS A 340 -6.41 -25.46 17.38
CA LYS A 340 -7.38 -25.58 18.47
C LYS A 340 -8.16 -24.29 18.71
N PHE A 341 -7.79 -23.18 18.07
CA PHE A 341 -8.52 -21.92 18.23
C PHE A 341 -9.95 -22.06 17.76
N GLU A 342 -10.86 -21.53 18.56
CA GLU A 342 -12.24 -21.31 18.17
C GLU A 342 -12.38 -19.96 17.45
N ILE A 343 -13.56 -19.70 16.90
CA ILE A 343 -13.85 -18.44 16.20
C ILE A 343 -13.65 -17.25 17.17
N LEU A 344 -14.00 -17.42 18.45
CA LEU A 344 -13.82 -16.39 19.47
C LEU A 344 -12.34 -16.00 19.65
N ASP A 345 -11.43 -16.97 19.73
CA ASP A 345 -9.99 -16.72 19.87
C ASP A 345 -9.42 -15.93 18.69
N LEU A 346 -9.92 -16.24 17.48
CA LEU A 346 -9.56 -15.53 16.27
C LEU A 346 -10.12 -14.12 16.27
N CYS A 347 -11.39 -13.94 16.63
CA CYS A 347 -12.00 -12.63 16.80
C CYS A 347 -11.20 -11.77 17.78
N PHE A 348 -10.80 -12.30 18.93
CA PHE A 348 -9.95 -11.60 19.90
C PHE A 348 -8.58 -11.24 19.31
N SER A 349 -7.95 -12.20 18.62
CA SER A 349 -6.65 -11.96 17.99
C SER A 349 -6.73 -10.88 16.91
N THR A 350 -7.83 -10.83 16.13
CA THR A 350 -8.07 -9.78 15.14
C THR A 350 -8.53 -8.46 15.75
N SER A 351 -9.26 -8.48 16.87
CA SER A 351 -9.77 -7.26 17.50
C SER A 351 -8.67 -6.44 18.15
N LEU A 352 -7.60 -7.08 18.63
CA LEU A 352 -6.38 -6.37 19.03
C LEU A 352 -5.78 -5.52 17.90
N TYR A 353 -5.99 -5.94 16.64
CA TYR A 353 -5.60 -5.14 15.47
C TYR A 353 -6.68 -4.16 15.01
N SER A 354 -7.96 -4.38 15.36
CA SER A 354 -9.09 -3.49 15.04
C SER A 354 -9.33 -2.39 16.09
N ASN A 355 -8.92 -2.57 17.35
CA ASN A 355 -9.11 -1.60 18.44
C ASN A 355 -8.29 -0.31 18.24
N LYS A 356 -7.38 -0.29 17.25
CA LYS A 356 -6.78 0.95 16.71
C LYS A 356 -7.69 1.71 15.72
N ARG A 357 -8.89 1.22 15.40
CA ARG A 357 -9.82 1.80 14.40
C ARG A 357 -11.19 2.19 14.97
N LEU A 358 -11.73 1.45 15.94
CA LEU A 358 -13.09 1.74 16.47
C LEU A 358 -13.17 3.00 17.34
N PHE A 359 -12.05 3.41 17.95
CA PHE A 359 -11.95 4.67 18.68
C PHE A 359 -12.01 5.88 17.72
N ILE A 360 -11.55 5.71 16.47
CA ILE A 360 -11.35 6.79 15.49
C ILE A 360 -12.67 7.29 14.89
N SER A 361 -13.67 6.45 14.62
CA SER A 361 -14.95 6.92 14.07
C SER A 361 -15.83 7.63 15.10
N LYS A 362 -15.69 7.29 16.39
CA LYS A 362 -16.37 7.98 17.50
C LYS A 362 -15.63 9.24 17.92
N GLN A 363 -14.28 9.25 17.99
CA GLN A 363 -13.52 10.47 18.27
C GLN A 363 -13.50 11.47 17.13
N LEU A 364 -13.52 11.07 15.85
CA LEU A 364 -13.68 12.03 14.75
C LEU A 364 -15.03 12.74 14.79
N ARG A 365 -16.07 12.12 15.36
CA ARG A 365 -17.36 12.79 15.63
C ARG A 365 -17.37 13.58 16.93
N ALA A 366 -16.65 13.16 17.96
CA ALA A 366 -16.68 13.76 19.29
C ALA A 366 -15.63 14.87 19.51
N ASN A 367 -14.50 14.86 18.79
CA ASN A 367 -13.38 15.80 18.95
C ASN A 367 -13.40 16.96 17.95
N LEU A 368 -14.43 17.06 17.10
CA LEU A 368 -14.68 18.23 16.23
C LEU A 368 -15.55 19.28 16.94
N THR A 369 -15.37 19.46 18.26
CA THR A 369 -15.82 20.66 18.99
C THR A 369 -14.70 21.70 18.99
N ASP A 370 -15.05 23.00 19.00
CA ASP A 370 -14.16 24.15 18.71
C ASP A 370 -12.86 24.19 19.56
N ASP A 371 -12.89 23.70 20.81
CA ASP A 371 -11.67 23.59 21.63
C ASP A 371 -10.68 22.54 21.07
N GLY A 372 -11.17 21.48 20.43
CA GLY A 372 -10.37 20.40 19.84
C GLY A 372 -9.68 20.75 18.53
N CYS A 373 -10.23 21.63 17.69
CA CYS A 373 -9.58 22.10 16.46
C CYS A 373 -8.58 23.25 16.71
N LYS A 374 -8.91 24.17 17.63
CA LYS A 374 -7.94 25.18 18.11
C LYS A 374 -6.84 24.51 18.92
N LYS A 375 -7.15 23.54 19.79
CA LYS A 375 -6.15 22.64 20.35
C LYS A 375 -5.50 21.78 19.29
N SER A 376 -6.10 21.36 18.18
CA SER A 376 -5.36 20.55 17.19
C SER A 376 -4.38 21.38 16.39
N ILE A 377 -4.65 22.63 16.04
CA ILE A 377 -3.67 23.51 15.37
C ILE A 377 -2.64 24.03 16.39
N ALA A 378 -3.06 24.42 17.59
CA ALA A 378 -2.15 24.81 18.68
C ALA A 378 -1.35 23.63 19.23
N CYS A 379 -1.90 22.41 19.26
CA CYS A 379 -1.22 21.15 19.59
C CYS A 379 -0.42 20.63 18.40
N VAL A 380 -0.72 21.00 17.15
CA VAL A 380 0.21 20.76 16.04
C VAL A 380 1.40 21.70 16.15
N LEU A 381 1.19 22.97 16.51
CA LEU A 381 2.26 23.93 16.78
C LEU A 381 3.02 23.61 18.09
N ASP A 382 2.34 23.10 19.12
CA ASP A 382 2.92 22.66 20.39
C ASP A 382 3.55 21.27 20.26
N VAL A 383 3.04 20.36 19.41
CA VAL A 383 3.73 19.10 19.03
C VAL A 383 4.92 19.42 18.15
N ILE A 384 4.87 20.42 17.27
CA ILE A 384 6.03 20.91 16.53
C ILE A 384 7.06 21.54 17.49
N LYS A 385 6.64 22.22 18.56
CA LYS A 385 7.52 22.70 19.65
C LYS A 385 8.05 21.59 20.55
N ASP A 386 7.23 20.69 21.03
CA ASP A 386 7.61 19.55 21.87
C ASP A 386 8.51 18.57 21.10
N LEU A 387 8.31 18.42 19.79
CA LEU A 387 9.21 17.69 18.88
C LEU A 387 10.50 18.49 18.56
N SER A 388 10.53 19.80 18.79
CA SER A 388 11.73 20.63 18.70
C SER A 388 12.64 20.51 19.93
N ASP A 389 12.07 20.09 21.07
CA ASP A 389 12.80 19.82 22.32
C ASP A 389 13.30 18.36 22.43
N MET A 390 12.90 17.49 21.49
CA MET A 390 13.37 16.10 21.39
C MET A 390 14.71 16.05 20.64
N PRO A 391 15.66 15.18 21.03
CA PRO A 391 16.95 15.10 20.36
C PRO A 391 16.74 14.83 18.85
N PRO A 392 17.48 15.54 17.98
CA PRO A 392 17.19 15.59 16.56
C PRO A 392 17.53 14.26 15.90
N ASN A 393 16.54 13.39 15.77
CA ASN A 393 16.53 12.46 14.65
C ASN A 393 16.14 13.30 13.43
N PHE A 394 17.16 13.92 12.83
CA PHE A 394 17.19 15.00 11.82
C PHE A 394 16.17 14.93 10.66
N PHE A 395 15.42 13.84 10.51
CA PHE A 395 14.54 13.55 9.37
C PHE A 395 13.02 13.63 9.67
N SER A 396 12.55 13.39 10.91
CA SER A 396 11.09 13.45 11.22
C SER A 396 10.57 14.88 11.21
N PHE A 397 11.36 15.82 11.73
CA PHE A 397 11.03 17.25 11.78
C PHE A 397 11.12 17.89 10.40
N SER A 398 12.23 17.70 9.68
CA SER A 398 12.40 18.24 8.32
C SER A 398 11.35 17.68 7.35
N GLY A 399 11.05 16.37 7.41
CA GLY A 399 10.06 15.74 6.53
C GLY A 399 8.62 16.16 6.83
N LEU A 400 8.24 16.31 8.11
CA LEU A 400 6.90 16.81 8.49
C LEU A 400 6.77 18.31 8.20
N TYR A 401 7.82 19.09 8.44
CA TYR A 401 7.87 20.51 8.11
C TYR A 401 7.80 20.74 6.59
N SER A 402 8.55 19.96 5.80
CA SER A 402 8.42 19.94 4.35
C SER A 402 7.01 19.52 3.92
N ALA A 403 6.40 18.49 4.52
CA ALA A 403 5.02 18.09 4.23
C ALA A 403 4.02 19.22 4.48
N LEU A 404 4.18 19.95 5.57
CA LEU A 404 3.35 21.09 5.94
C LEU A 404 3.59 22.30 5.02
N LEU A 405 4.84 22.55 4.59
CA LEU A 405 5.16 23.60 3.61
C LEU A 405 4.66 23.27 2.21
N THR A 406 4.75 22.00 1.79
CA THR A 406 4.19 21.49 0.53
C THR A 406 2.66 21.59 0.51
N MET A 407 2.00 21.56 1.67
CA MET A 407 0.55 21.81 1.78
C MET A 407 0.16 23.27 1.56
N THR A 408 1.08 24.22 1.78
CA THR A 408 0.82 25.67 1.75
C THR A 408 1.46 26.42 0.57
N GLY A 409 2.28 25.76 -0.26
CA GLY A 409 3.07 26.40 -1.33
C GLY A 409 2.87 25.81 -2.73
N TYR A 410 3.07 26.65 -3.76
CA TYR A 410 3.01 26.27 -5.19
C TYR A 410 4.34 25.74 -5.74
N GLU A 411 5.47 25.97 -5.05
CA GLU A 411 6.83 25.72 -5.60
C GLU A 411 7.32 24.27 -5.48
N TYR A 412 6.58 23.39 -4.81
CA TYR A 412 7.04 22.03 -4.52
C TYR A 412 6.67 21.04 -5.63
N GLU A 413 7.65 20.23 -6.05
CA GLU A 413 7.52 19.21 -7.08
C GLU A 413 6.76 17.99 -6.56
N TYR A 414 6.14 17.24 -7.47
CA TYR A 414 5.45 15.97 -7.17
C TYR A 414 6.30 14.99 -6.34
N TYR A 415 7.61 14.97 -6.54
CA TYR A 415 8.53 14.11 -5.81
C TYR A 415 8.59 14.43 -4.30
N GLU A 416 8.40 15.70 -3.93
CA GLU A 416 8.42 16.13 -2.53
C GLU A 416 7.13 15.75 -1.81
N CYS A 417 5.97 15.85 -2.47
CA CYS A 417 4.69 15.34 -1.94
C CYS A 417 4.78 13.85 -1.58
N ILE A 418 5.56 13.11 -2.36
CA ILE A 418 5.70 11.67 -2.28
C ILE A 418 6.66 11.25 -1.17
N ASP A 419 7.80 11.94 -1.06
CA ASP A 419 8.70 11.74 0.06
C ASP A 419 7.99 12.10 1.38
N CYS A 420 7.11 13.11 1.36
CA CYS A 420 6.24 13.45 2.47
C CYS A 420 5.20 12.36 2.80
N ILE A 421 4.59 11.70 1.79
CA ILE A 421 3.68 10.56 2.03
C ILE A 421 4.42 9.36 2.63
N LEU A 422 5.60 9.04 2.09
CA LEU A 422 6.44 7.97 2.63
C LEU A 422 6.85 8.28 4.07
N MET A 423 7.15 9.54 4.37
CA MET A 423 7.42 10.03 5.72
C MET A 423 6.21 9.92 6.65
N ILE A 424 5.02 10.31 6.20
CA ILE A 424 3.81 10.20 7.02
C ILE A 424 3.45 8.74 7.27
N PHE A 425 3.60 7.87 6.26
CA PHE A 425 3.47 6.44 6.49
C PHE A 425 4.47 5.95 7.52
N HIS A 426 5.69 6.47 7.52
CA HIS A 426 6.69 6.16 8.55
C HIS A 426 6.25 6.66 9.94
N LEU A 427 5.84 7.92 10.08
CA LEU A 427 5.40 8.50 11.35
C LEU A 427 4.16 7.79 11.92
N LEU A 428 3.19 7.43 11.06
CA LEU A 428 1.99 6.68 11.44
C LEU A 428 2.29 5.29 12.03
N GLN A 429 3.48 4.76 11.79
CA GLN A 429 3.89 3.46 12.32
C GLN A 429 4.59 3.58 13.68
N LEU A 430 5.35 4.66 13.87
CA LEU A 430 6.02 4.95 15.14
C LEU A 430 5.05 5.49 16.20
N GLU A 431 4.00 6.16 15.73
CA GLU A 431 3.08 6.86 16.58
C GLU A 431 2.18 5.91 17.37
N LYS A 432 2.20 6.07 18.69
CA LYS A 432 1.37 5.30 19.62
C LYS A 432 0.20 6.12 20.13
N ASP A 433 0.26 7.43 19.94
CA ASP A 433 -0.79 8.37 20.31
C ASP A 433 -1.87 8.45 19.23
N ASP A 434 -3.12 8.25 19.63
CA ASP A 434 -4.27 8.24 18.71
C ASP A 434 -4.53 9.61 18.07
N LEU A 435 -4.31 10.72 18.79
CA LEU A 435 -4.50 12.08 18.27
C LEU A 435 -3.43 12.40 17.21
N LYS A 436 -2.16 12.07 17.48
CA LYS A 436 -1.07 12.26 16.51
C LYS A 436 -1.25 11.37 15.28
N THR A 437 -1.75 10.14 15.46
CA THR A 437 -2.10 9.25 14.34
C THR A 437 -3.23 9.83 13.48
N VAL A 438 -4.25 10.42 14.09
CA VAL A 438 -5.34 11.11 13.37
C VAL A 438 -4.79 12.31 12.60
N PHE A 439 -3.94 13.11 13.23
CA PHE A 439 -3.29 14.25 12.59
C PHE A 439 -2.46 13.82 11.37
N LEU A 440 -1.58 12.84 11.51
CA LEU A 440 -0.75 12.35 10.42
C LEU A 440 -1.59 11.77 9.26
N ARG A 441 -2.67 11.06 9.56
CA ARG A 441 -3.63 10.63 8.51
C ARG A 441 -4.25 11.83 7.81
N HIS A 442 -4.63 12.85 8.55
CA HIS A 442 -5.17 14.08 7.97
C HIS A 442 -4.17 14.76 7.02
N VAL A 443 -2.90 14.89 7.44
CA VAL A 443 -1.81 15.41 6.58
C VAL A 443 -1.64 14.56 5.31
N PHE A 444 -1.66 13.22 5.42
CA PHE A 444 -1.62 12.33 4.26
C PHE A 444 -2.74 12.63 3.27
N LEU A 445 -3.96 12.84 3.76
CA LEU A 445 -5.12 13.10 2.93
C LEU A 445 -5.05 14.48 2.24
N LEU A 446 -4.47 15.48 2.91
CA LEU A 446 -4.21 16.79 2.30
C LEU A 446 -3.12 16.74 1.21
N LEU A 447 -2.08 15.91 1.40
CA LEU A 447 -1.10 15.64 0.34
C LEU A 447 -1.70 14.86 -0.83
N MET A 448 -2.57 13.88 -0.56
CA MET A 448 -3.29 13.15 -1.62
C MET A 448 -4.17 14.09 -2.44
N ARG A 449 -4.85 15.04 -1.80
CA ARG A 449 -5.57 16.11 -2.49
C ARG A 449 -4.65 16.91 -3.41
N ARG A 450 -3.48 17.34 -2.91
CA ARG A 450 -2.49 18.10 -3.69
C ARG A 450 -1.98 17.30 -4.90
N ILE A 451 -1.66 16.03 -4.70
CA ILE A 451 -1.29 15.10 -5.78
C ILE A 451 -2.39 15.02 -6.82
N GLY A 452 -3.66 14.89 -6.41
CA GLY A 452 -4.78 14.83 -7.33
C GLY A 452 -4.83 16.04 -8.28
N VAL A 453 -4.60 17.25 -7.74
CA VAL A 453 -4.53 18.50 -8.53
C VAL A 453 -3.34 18.48 -9.49
N ILE A 454 -2.14 18.17 -9.00
CA ILE A 454 -0.91 18.11 -9.83
C ILE A 454 -1.07 17.10 -10.97
N MET A 455 -1.65 15.93 -10.70
CA MET A 455 -1.90 14.91 -11.71
C MET A 455 -2.88 15.39 -12.77
N TYR A 456 -3.93 16.11 -12.37
CA TYR A 456 -4.87 16.66 -13.34
C TYR A 456 -4.25 17.74 -14.23
N ASP A 457 -3.42 18.63 -13.66
CA ASP A 457 -2.71 19.63 -14.45
C ASP A 457 -1.74 18.96 -15.45
N ASN A 458 -1.01 17.92 -15.02
CA ASN A 458 -0.17 17.11 -15.90
C ASN A 458 -0.98 16.39 -17.00
N PHE A 459 -2.20 15.96 -16.71
CA PHE A 459 -3.12 15.42 -17.74
C PHE A 459 -3.48 16.49 -18.77
N LEU A 460 -3.77 17.72 -18.35
CA LEU A 460 -4.13 18.79 -19.28
C LEU A 460 -2.98 19.18 -20.21
N ILE A 461 -1.75 19.17 -19.69
CA ILE A 461 -0.54 19.44 -20.47
C ILE A 461 -0.23 18.28 -21.43
N SER A 462 -0.19 17.05 -20.91
CA SER A 462 0.33 15.90 -21.66
C SER A 462 -0.74 15.10 -22.41
N ARG A 463 -2.02 15.28 -22.07
CA ARG A 463 -3.18 14.51 -22.54
C ARG A 463 -3.10 12.99 -22.28
N ARG A 464 -2.19 12.54 -21.43
CA ARG A 464 -2.06 11.12 -21.08
C ARG A 464 -3.09 10.70 -20.03
N LYS A 465 -3.88 9.65 -20.34
CA LYS A 465 -5.03 9.22 -19.51
C LYS A 465 -4.64 8.62 -18.15
N ASP A 466 -3.41 8.15 -18.00
CA ASP A 466 -2.85 7.69 -16.73
C ASP A 466 -2.86 8.79 -15.67
N TYR A 467 -2.43 10.01 -16.02
CA TYR A 467 -2.52 11.15 -15.11
C TYR A 467 -3.94 11.47 -14.68
N LEU A 468 -4.91 11.36 -15.60
CA LEU A 468 -6.31 11.59 -15.27
C LEU A 468 -6.85 10.55 -14.28
N LEU A 469 -6.54 9.27 -14.52
CA LEU A 469 -6.89 8.19 -13.61
C LEU A 469 -6.26 8.41 -12.22
N SER A 470 -5.06 9.00 -12.17
CA SER A 470 -4.32 9.27 -10.94
C SER A 470 -5.00 10.34 -10.10
N ALA A 471 -5.45 11.40 -10.77
CA ALA A 471 -6.24 12.44 -10.15
C ALA A 471 -7.55 11.86 -9.57
N GLU A 472 -8.27 11.05 -10.35
CA GLU A 472 -9.54 10.44 -9.91
C GLU A 472 -9.34 9.55 -8.67
N VAL A 473 -8.32 8.68 -8.68
CA VAL A 473 -7.99 7.81 -7.53
C VAL A 473 -7.58 8.61 -6.30
N ALA A 474 -6.76 9.65 -6.47
CA ALA A 474 -6.35 10.50 -5.37
C ALA A 474 -7.57 11.15 -4.69
N PHE A 475 -8.50 11.72 -5.46
CA PHE A 475 -9.70 12.33 -4.90
C PHE A 475 -10.69 11.33 -4.30
N MET A 476 -10.81 10.11 -4.85
CA MET A 476 -11.59 9.03 -4.22
C MET A 476 -11.07 8.66 -2.83
N LEU A 477 -9.75 8.69 -2.61
CA LEU A 477 -9.16 8.44 -1.29
C LEU A 477 -9.49 9.58 -0.30
N VAL A 478 -9.44 10.83 -0.75
CA VAL A 478 -9.78 12.01 0.07
C VAL A 478 -11.27 12.07 0.40
N GLN A 479 -12.15 11.61 -0.50
CA GLN A 479 -13.60 11.54 -0.28
C GLN A 479 -13.98 10.78 1.01
N LYS A 480 -13.20 9.77 1.40
CA LYS A 480 -13.51 8.95 2.59
C LYS A 480 -13.37 9.68 3.92
N VAL A 481 -12.83 10.90 3.91
CA VAL A 481 -12.44 11.66 5.12
C VAL A 481 -13.51 12.66 5.53
N GLY A 482 -14.26 13.20 4.57
CA GLY A 482 -15.23 14.25 4.83
C GLY A 482 -15.85 14.85 3.56
N ALA A 483 -16.79 15.77 3.76
CA ALA A 483 -17.53 16.45 2.70
C ALA A 483 -16.60 17.16 1.70
N SER A 484 -15.56 17.85 2.17
CA SER A 484 -14.59 18.57 1.35
C SER A 484 -13.86 17.68 0.34
N GLY A 485 -13.53 16.44 0.70
CA GLY A 485 -12.89 15.48 -0.21
C GLY A 485 -13.78 15.04 -1.37
N ALA A 486 -15.08 14.90 -1.11
CA ALA A 486 -16.07 14.56 -2.13
C ALA A 486 -16.24 15.69 -3.15
N VAL A 487 -16.03 16.93 -2.73
CA VAL A 487 -16.15 18.09 -3.61
C VAL A 487 -15.04 18.12 -4.66
N TYR A 488 -13.78 17.82 -4.32
CA TYR A 488 -12.71 17.73 -5.33
C TYR A 488 -13.00 16.65 -6.39
N LEU A 489 -13.52 15.49 -6.00
CA LEU A 489 -13.92 14.45 -6.95
C LEU A 489 -15.08 14.90 -7.84
N ALA A 490 -16.06 15.59 -7.27
CA ALA A 490 -17.18 16.18 -8.02
C ALA A 490 -16.70 17.25 -9.00
N THR A 491 -15.75 18.11 -8.61
CA THR A 491 -15.12 19.11 -9.48
C THR A 491 -14.38 18.47 -10.63
N LEU A 492 -13.60 17.40 -10.38
CA LEU A 492 -12.95 16.63 -11.45
C LEU A 492 -13.99 16.12 -12.45
N TRP A 493 -15.07 15.52 -11.96
CA TRP A 493 -16.13 14.99 -12.83
C TRP A 493 -16.84 16.09 -13.61
N PHE A 494 -17.08 17.26 -13.02
CA PHE A 494 -17.59 18.43 -13.73
C PHE A 494 -16.64 18.83 -14.87
N CYS A 495 -15.35 19.01 -14.60
CA CYS A 495 -14.36 19.38 -15.62
C CYS A 495 -14.22 18.34 -16.75
N LEU A 496 -14.63 17.10 -16.51
CA LEU A 496 -14.66 16.02 -17.51
C LEU A 496 -16.01 15.90 -18.24
N GLY A 497 -16.98 16.78 -17.99
CA GLY A 497 -18.33 16.70 -18.55
C GLY A 497 -19.19 15.57 -17.96
N LYS A 498 -18.75 14.93 -16.86
CA LYS A 498 -19.50 13.86 -16.16
C LYS A 498 -20.51 14.46 -15.17
N TYR A 499 -21.36 15.38 -15.64
CA TYR A 499 -22.23 16.21 -14.81
C TYR A 499 -23.19 15.40 -13.92
N THR A 500 -23.82 14.35 -14.44
CA THR A 500 -24.75 13.49 -13.68
C THR A 500 -24.09 12.77 -12.51
N ARG A 501 -22.82 12.34 -12.67
CA ARG A 501 -22.04 11.72 -11.59
C ARG A 501 -21.65 12.74 -10.53
N SER A 502 -21.24 13.94 -10.96
CA SER A 502 -20.95 15.06 -10.06
C SER A 502 -22.17 15.40 -9.21
N ILE A 503 -23.34 15.59 -9.82
CA ILE A 503 -24.61 15.85 -9.13
C ILE A 503 -24.94 14.76 -8.10
N SER A 504 -24.85 13.49 -8.50
CA SER A 504 -25.17 12.36 -7.60
C SER A 504 -24.30 12.35 -6.35
N LEU A 505 -23.01 12.65 -6.51
CA LEU A 505 -22.06 12.73 -5.39
C LEU A 505 -22.34 13.96 -4.51
N LEU A 506 -22.57 15.12 -5.12
CA LEU A 506 -22.85 16.37 -4.41
C LEU A 506 -24.14 16.26 -3.59
N PHE A 507 -25.22 15.65 -4.10
CA PHE A 507 -26.44 15.42 -3.32
C PHE A 507 -26.17 14.55 -2.08
N ALA A 508 -25.43 13.45 -2.24
CA ALA A 508 -25.07 12.59 -1.10
C ALA A 508 -24.27 13.34 -0.01
N VAL A 509 -23.54 14.39 -0.40
CA VAL A 509 -22.82 15.29 0.53
C VAL A 509 -23.78 16.30 1.17
N VAL A 510 -24.65 16.94 0.38
CA VAL A 510 -25.67 17.89 0.88
C VAL A 510 -26.55 17.26 1.95
N PHE A 511 -27.04 16.02 1.73
CA PHE A 511 -27.84 15.29 2.73
C PHE A 511 -27.08 15.05 4.04
N LYS A 512 -25.77 14.75 3.97
CA LYS A 512 -24.92 14.57 5.15
C LYS A 512 -24.71 15.87 5.93
N ILE A 513 -24.56 16.99 5.22
CA ILE A 513 -24.41 18.32 5.82
C ILE A 513 -25.74 18.75 6.45
N ALA A 514 -26.86 18.63 5.74
CA ALA A 514 -28.20 19.01 6.22
C ALA A 514 -28.62 18.28 7.49
N TYR A 515 -28.34 16.97 7.57
CA TYR A 515 -28.64 16.14 8.75
C TYR A 515 -27.78 16.52 9.97
N SER A 516 -26.58 17.08 9.75
CA SER A 516 -25.72 17.57 10.84
C SER A 516 -26.14 18.95 11.37
N THR A 517 -26.82 19.76 10.55
CA THR A 517 -27.25 21.12 10.90
C THR A 517 -28.58 21.18 11.67
N GLU A 518 -29.53 20.27 11.43
CA GLU A 518 -30.84 20.28 12.11
C GLU A 518 -30.74 20.05 13.63
N ASN A 519 -29.86 19.15 14.08
CA ASN A 519 -29.66 18.90 15.51
C ASN A 519 -28.94 20.06 16.23
N ALA A 520 -28.04 20.74 15.53
CA ALA A 520 -27.21 21.79 16.12
C ALA A 520 -27.97 23.13 16.21
N HIS A 521 -28.82 23.45 15.22
CA HIS A 521 -29.55 24.73 15.16
C HIS A 521 -30.51 24.96 16.34
N SER A 522 -31.11 23.89 16.90
CA SER A 522 -32.03 24.00 18.04
C SER A 522 -31.31 24.29 19.38
N GLU A 523 -30.03 23.92 19.49
CA GLU A 523 -29.21 24.19 20.67
C GLU A 523 -28.61 25.61 20.60
N PHE A 524 -28.27 26.11 19.40
CA PHE A 524 -27.67 27.44 19.21
C PHE A 524 -28.61 28.62 19.54
N LEU A 525 -29.90 28.51 19.26
CA LEU A 525 -30.89 29.59 19.47
C LEU A 525 -31.24 29.85 20.95
N LYS A 526 -30.85 28.96 21.87
CA LYS A 526 -31.15 29.07 23.31
C LYS A 526 -29.99 29.62 24.15
N SER A 527 -28.88 29.99 23.52
CA SER A 527 -27.64 30.38 24.20
C SER A 527 -27.43 31.90 24.18
N ASP A 528 -27.46 32.55 25.35
CA ASP A 528 -27.25 34.00 25.54
C ASP A 528 -25.77 34.47 25.42
N CYS A 529 -24.94 33.74 24.67
CA CYS A 529 -23.50 33.98 24.57
C CYS A 529 -23.15 34.67 23.24
N ASP A 530 -22.57 35.88 23.30
CA ASP A 530 -22.14 36.67 22.13
C ASP A 530 -21.16 35.89 21.21
N PHE A 531 -20.37 35.00 21.78
CA PHE A 531 -19.48 34.10 21.04
C PHE A 531 -20.23 33.02 20.23
N MET A 532 -21.35 32.51 20.74
CA MET A 532 -22.20 31.53 20.02
C MET A 532 -22.97 32.19 18.85
N ARG A 533 -23.29 33.49 18.99
CA ARG A 533 -23.85 34.33 17.91
C ARG A 533 -22.80 34.67 16.85
N CYS A 534 -21.53 34.82 17.24
CA CYS A 534 -20.41 34.90 16.30
C CYS A 534 -20.08 33.53 15.65
N LEU A 535 -20.28 32.42 16.36
CA LEU A 535 -20.11 31.05 15.82
C LEU A 535 -21.15 30.72 14.76
N SER A 536 -22.42 31.16 14.89
CA SER A 536 -23.41 31.01 13.80
C SER A 536 -22.98 31.72 12.50
N LEU A 537 -22.06 32.68 12.61
CA LEU A 537 -21.47 33.39 11.47
C LEU A 537 -20.12 32.77 11.01
N ALA A 538 -19.55 31.82 11.76
CA ALA A 538 -18.22 31.24 11.55
C ALA A 538 -18.16 29.73 11.92
N TYR A 539 -18.65 28.83 11.05
CA TYR A 539 -18.45 27.36 11.13
C TYR A 539 -17.63 26.81 9.91
N PRO A 540 -17.03 25.60 10.00
CA PRO A 540 -15.86 25.09 9.27
C PRO A 540 -16.20 24.51 7.89
N HIS A 541 -16.99 25.24 7.12
CA HIS A 541 -17.36 24.85 5.77
C HIS A 541 -16.46 25.58 4.78
N ARG A 542 -15.13 25.45 4.76
CA ARG A 542 -14.31 26.15 3.76
C ARG A 542 -13.43 25.23 2.90
N ILE A 543 -13.61 25.29 1.58
CA ILE A 543 -12.75 24.69 0.55
C ILE A 543 -11.67 25.70 0.19
N ILE A 544 -10.42 25.22 0.12
CA ILE A 544 -9.30 25.97 -0.46
C ILE A 544 -9.30 25.71 -1.97
N LEU A 545 -9.60 26.75 -2.73
CA LEU A 545 -9.62 26.75 -4.19
C LEU A 545 -8.33 27.37 -4.70
N TYR A 546 -7.66 26.68 -5.61
CA TYR A 546 -6.34 27.07 -6.15
C TYR A 546 -6.53 27.70 -7.54
N ILE A 547 -6.27 29.00 -7.66
CA ILE A 547 -6.63 29.83 -8.84
C ILE A 547 -5.80 29.44 -10.07
N SER A 548 -4.55 29.05 -9.86
CA SER A 548 -3.62 28.64 -10.93
C SER A 548 -3.91 27.24 -11.48
N SER A 549 -4.67 26.41 -10.77
CA SER A 549 -5.00 25.08 -11.26
C SER A 549 -6.08 25.17 -12.34
N ASN A 550 -5.94 24.41 -13.41
CA ASN A 550 -7.01 24.28 -14.40
C ASN A 550 -8.16 23.38 -13.90
N PHE A 551 -8.13 23.06 -12.60
CA PHE A 551 -9.01 22.16 -11.88
C PHE A 551 -10.22 22.89 -11.29
N PHE A 552 -10.72 23.94 -11.94
CA PHE A 552 -11.93 24.67 -11.54
C PHE A 552 -12.71 25.17 -12.76
N PRO A 553 -14.03 25.41 -12.61
CA PRO A 553 -14.85 26.05 -13.65
C PRO A 553 -14.22 27.38 -14.09
N LYS A 554 -14.19 27.64 -15.41
CA LYS A 554 -13.55 28.84 -15.97
C LYS A 554 -14.20 30.13 -15.47
N ASP A 555 -15.48 30.07 -15.16
CA ASP A 555 -16.31 31.21 -14.74
C ASP A 555 -15.95 31.74 -13.34
N LEU A 556 -15.16 30.99 -12.55
CA LEU A 556 -14.61 31.47 -11.27
C LEU A 556 -13.22 32.13 -11.41
N LYS A 557 -12.57 32.05 -12.59
CA LYS A 557 -11.20 32.55 -12.76
C LYS A 557 -11.12 34.07 -12.96
N GLU A 558 -12.17 34.70 -13.48
CA GLU A 558 -12.15 36.14 -13.80
C GLU A 558 -12.49 37.03 -12.58
N ASP A 559 -13.26 36.54 -11.60
CA ASP A 559 -13.73 37.31 -10.45
C ASP A 559 -12.75 37.34 -9.25
N VAL A 560 -11.62 36.63 -9.34
CA VAL A 560 -10.63 36.56 -8.25
C VAL A 560 -9.43 37.47 -8.56
N GLN A 561 -9.16 38.43 -7.68
CA GLN A 561 -8.15 39.49 -7.87
C GLN A 561 -6.80 38.92 -8.32
N ASN A 562 -6.23 39.54 -9.38
CA ASN A 562 -4.87 39.27 -9.86
C ASN A 562 -3.86 39.33 -8.70
N GLY A 563 -3.29 38.18 -8.33
CA GLY A 563 -2.22 38.08 -7.33
C GLY A 563 -2.53 37.23 -6.09
N VAL A 564 -3.78 36.82 -5.89
CA VAL A 564 -4.10 35.79 -4.89
C VAL A 564 -3.84 34.41 -5.52
N VAL A 565 -3.05 33.55 -4.86
CA VAL A 565 -2.73 32.19 -5.36
C VAL A 565 -3.82 31.19 -4.95
N ASP A 566 -4.39 31.38 -3.75
CA ASP A 566 -5.39 30.53 -3.12
C ASP A 566 -6.53 31.39 -2.53
N PHE A 567 -7.78 30.99 -2.72
CA PHE A 567 -8.93 31.61 -2.02
C PHE A 567 -9.81 30.56 -1.35
N MET A 568 -10.41 30.94 -0.22
CA MET A 568 -11.28 30.06 0.55
C MET A 568 -12.75 30.36 0.25
N MET A 569 -13.50 29.36 -0.18
CA MET A 569 -14.95 29.45 -0.37
C MET A 569 -15.69 28.52 0.56
N PHE A 570 -16.94 28.85 0.89
CA PHE A 570 -17.70 27.95 1.73
C PHE A 570 -18.06 26.64 1.00
N ASP A 571 -17.87 25.46 1.62
CA ASP A 571 -18.17 24.14 1.04
C ASP A 571 -19.59 24.09 0.49
N SER A 572 -20.55 24.55 1.29
CA SER A 572 -21.97 24.61 0.90
C SER A 572 -22.18 25.52 -0.31
N SER A 573 -21.61 26.74 -0.29
CA SER A 573 -21.71 27.69 -1.40
C SER A 573 -21.11 27.13 -2.68
N TYR A 574 -19.93 26.49 -2.59
CA TYR A 574 -19.29 25.89 -3.76
C TYR A 574 -20.02 24.64 -4.24
N ILE A 575 -20.58 23.81 -3.34
CA ILE A 575 -21.44 22.68 -3.70
C ILE A 575 -22.66 23.16 -4.48
N PHE A 576 -23.37 24.19 -3.98
CA PHE A 576 -24.54 24.75 -4.66
C PHE A 576 -24.16 25.41 -6.00
N PHE A 577 -23.03 26.11 -6.05
CA PHE A 577 -22.48 26.66 -7.28
C PHE A 577 -22.15 25.58 -8.31
N LEU A 578 -21.44 24.52 -7.90
CA LEU A 578 -21.09 23.42 -8.79
C LEU A 578 -22.32 22.61 -9.23
N LEU A 579 -23.31 22.43 -8.34
CA LEU A 579 -24.61 21.87 -8.71
C LEU A 579 -25.31 22.74 -9.76
N PHE A 580 -25.38 24.05 -9.54
CA PHE A 580 -25.94 25.00 -10.51
C PHE A 580 -25.26 24.88 -11.88
N LEU A 581 -23.92 24.88 -11.92
CA LEU A 581 -23.17 24.70 -13.17
C LEU A 581 -23.45 23.34 -13.83
N CYS A 582 -23.48 22.24 -13.06
CA CYS A 582 -23.81 20.93 -13.60
C CYS A 582 -25.22 20.91 -14.22
N TYR A 583 -26.19 21.57 -13.59
CA TYR A 583 -27.55 21.68 -14.11
C TYR A 583 -27.63 22.59 -15.33
N PHE A 584 -26.91 23.72 -15.32
CA PHE A 584 -26.81 24.64 -16.46
C PHE A 584 -26.29 23.91 -17.71
N GLU A 585 -25.13 23.25 -17.58
CA GLU A 585 -24.49 22.48 -18.64
C GLU A 585 -25.36 21.30 -19.15
N LEU A 586 -26.11 20.63 -18.26
CA LEU A 586 -27.03 19.56 -18.67
C LEU A 586 -28.27 20.09 -19.40
N ASN A 587 -28.69 21.33 -19.12
CA ASN A 587 -29.86 21.94 -19.73
C ASN A 587 -29.54 22.64 -21.06
N GLU A 588 -28.33 23.16 -21.27
CA GLU A 588 -27.88 23.64 -22.59
C GLU A 588 -27.75 22.50 -23.62
N ILE A 589 -27.59 21.25 -23.19
CA ILE A 589 -27.60 20.06 -24.07
C ILE A 589 -29.03 19.62 -24.45
N LYS A 590 -30.07 20.23 -23.86
CA LYS A 590 -31.48 19.85 -24.07
C LYS A 590 -32.37 20.91 -24.75
N ASN A 591 -31.80 22.00 -25.28
CA ASN A 591 -32.52 22.94 -26.13
C ASN A 591 -31.90 23.03 -27.52
#